data_AF-U5HHD5-F1
#
_entry.id   AF-U5HHD5-F1
#
_cell.length_a   1.000
_cell.length_b   1.000
_cell.length_c   1.000
_cell.angle_alpha   90.00
_cell.angle_beta   90.00
_cell.angle_gamma   90.00
#
_symmetry.space_group_name_H-M   'P 1'
#
loop_
_entity.id
_entity.type
_entity.pdbx_description
1 polymer ?
#
loop_
_entity_poly.entity_id
_entity_poly.type
_entity_poly.pdbx_seq_one_letter_code
_entity_poly.pdbx_strand_id
1 'polypeptide(L)'
;AWCLDLARKFLPRPASAPQVRLLTIWLGANDCVSSRSAQYVSEVDFQDNLRSLVSLARSLPSPPEIVLITCPPFSAELWDQELASRGIVVDANEVRTAERAAEYAELVRSLGKALGLSVVDAHEAIDRVAVVEGKLGSEKYVKYMPDGLHPNELGYRIVTEELEKLIQVTYPKLFWETLPQVFPAWDQVPKGALGKKFLKV
;
A
#
# COMPACT_ATOMS: atom_id res chain seq x y z
N ALA A 1 -15.31 1.67 -10.05
CA ALA A 1 -14.55 0.71 -9.22
C ALA A 1 -14.91 0.87 -7.74
N TRP A 2 -14.98 -0.25 -7.00
CA TRP A 2 -15.36 -0.29 -5.58
C TRP A 2 -14.54 0.68 -4.70
N CYS A 3 -13.22 0.76 -4.94
CA CYS A 3 -12.34 1.61 -4.14
C CYS A 3 -12.65 3.10 -4.31
N LEU A 4 -13.03 3.54 -5.52
CA LEU A 4 -13.47 4.92 -5.76
C LEU A 4 -14.74 5.26 -5.00
N ASP A 5 -15.70 4.33 -4.93
CA ASP A 5 -16.94 4.57 -4.21
C ASP A 5 -16.72 4.67 -2.70
N LEU A 6 -15.75 3.92 -2.16
CA LEU A 6 -15.30 4.10 -0.79
C LEU A 6 -14.55 5.42 -0.62
N ALA A 7 -13.61 5.74 -1.50
CA ALA A 7 -12.81 6.95 -1.42
C ALA A 7 -13.69 8.22 -1.44
N ARG A 8 -14.72 8.27 -2.28
CA ARG A 8 -15.69 9.38 -2.31
C ARG A 8 -16.45 9.56 -0.99
N LYS A 9 -16.64 8.49 -0.22
CA LYS A 9 -17.31 8.52 1.07
C LYS A 9 -16.37 8.86 2.22
N PHE A 10 -15.10 8.42 2.16
CA PHE A 10 -14.19 8.45 3.31
C PHE A 10 -13.03 9.44 3.20
N LEU A 11 -12.63 9.84 1.98
CA LEU A 11 -11.58 10.86 1.81
C LEU A 11 -12.09 12.27 2.16
N PRO A 12 -13.30 12.70 1.72
CA PRO A 12 -13.88 13.92 2.28
C PRO A 12 -14.15 13.71 3.77
N ARG A 13 -13.50 14.52 4.60
CA ARG A 13 -13.66 14.45 6.06
C ARG A 13 -14.32 15.72 6.57
N PRO A 14 -15.10 15.65 7.67
CA PRO A 14 -15.59 16.84 8.35
C PRO A 14 -14.43 17.78 8.70
N ALA A 15 -14.67 19.09 8.72
CA ALA A 15 -13.64 20.08 9.04
C ALA A 15 -13.03 19.88 10.45
N SER A 16 -13.75 19.21 11.36
CA SER A 16 -13.28 18.86 12.70
C SER A 16 -12.40 17.61 12.76
N ALA A 17 -12.33 16.82 11.69
CA ALA A 17 -11.50 15.63 11.64
C ALA A 17 -10.03 16.02 11.50
N PRO A 18 -9.08 15.19 12.01
CA PRO A 18 -7.66 15.41 11.76
C PRO A 18 -7.36 15.54 10.27
N GLN A 19 -6.31 16.26 9.89
CA GLN A 19 -5.89 16.34 8.50
C GLN A 19 -5.21 15.03 8.07
N VAL A 20 -5.50 14.54 6.87
CA VAL A 20 -4.70 13.48 6.23
C VAL A 20 -3.49 14.14 5.59
N ARG A 21 -2.27 13.75 6.02
CA ARG A 21 -1.02 14.36 5.55
C ARG A 21 -0.33 13.56 4.45
N LEU A 22 -0.48 12.24 4.48
CA LEU A 22 0.05 11.29 3.51
C LEU A 22 -1.05 10.26 3.20
N LEU A 23 -1.23 9.94 1.92
CA LEU A 23 -2.12 8.91 1.43
C LEU A 23 -1.30 7.94 0.57
N THR A 24 -1.26 6.67 0.97
CA THR A 24 -0.75 5.60 0.14
C THR A 24 -1.89 4.95 -0.63
N ILE A 25 -1.67 4.66 -1.93
CA ILE A 25 -2.62 3.91 -2.76
C ILE A 25 -1.91 2.64 -3.22
N TRP A 26 -2.35 1.50 -2.72
CA TRP A 26 -1.76 0.19 -2.98
C TRP A 26 -2.83 -0.79 -3.48
N LEU A 27 -2.95 -0.87 -4.80
CA LEU A 27 -3.94 -1.70 -5.52
C LEU A 27 -3.23 -2.42 -6.67
N GLY A 28 -3.88 -3.41 -7.28
CA GLY A 28 -3.35 -4.15 -8.43
C GLY A 28 -3.29 -5.66 -8.24
N ALA A 29 -3.05 -6.16 -7.03
CA ALA A 29 -2.89 -7.60 -6.78
C ALA A 29 -4.17 -8.41 -7.02
N ASN A 30 -5.33 -7.79 -6.80
CA ASN A 30 -6.63 -8.38 -7.14
C ASN A 30 -7.02 -8.06 -8.57
N ASP A 31 -6.79 -6.82 -8.99
CA ASP A 31 -7.17 -6.28 -10.29
C ASP A 31 -6.54 -7.07 -11.45
N CYS A 32 -5.33 -7.62 -11.26
CA CYS A 32 -4.58 -8.37 -12.27
C CYS A 32 -5.00 -9.84 -12.45
N VAL A 33 -6.04 -10.30 -11.75
CA VAL A 33 -6.61 -11.64 -11.93
C VAL A 33 -7.18 -11.84 -13.36
N SER A 34 -7.39 -13.08 -13.76
CA SER A 34 -8.09 -13.49 -14.98
C SER A 34 -9.34 -12.64 -15.25
N SER A 35 -9.56 -12.28 -16.51
CA SER A 35 -10.66 -11.41 -16.94
C SER A 35 -12.07 -11.95 -16.69
N ARG A 36 -12.17 -13.21 -16.25
CA ARG A 36 -13.42 -13.87 -15.88
C ARG A 36 -13.76 -13.69 -14.40
N SER A 37 -12.82 -13.29 -13.56
CA SER A 37 -13.06 -13.03 -12.13
C SER A 37 -13.87 -11.76 -11.94
N ALA A 38 -14.68 -11.73 -10.89
CA ALA A 38 -15.34 -10.50 -10.43
C ALA A 38 -14.35 -9.46 -9.87
N GLN A 39 -13.12 -9.84 -9.56
CA GLN A 39 -12.09 -8.92 -9.07
C GLN A 39 -11.32 -8.22 -10.20
N TYR A 40 -11.43 -8.72 -11.44
CA TYR A 40 -10.71 -8.18 -12.58
C TYR A 40 -11.10 -6.71 -12.86
N VAL A 41 -10.10 -5.90 -13.14
CA VAL A 41 -10.26 -4.54 -13.65
C VAL A 41 -9.34 -4.42 -14.85
N SER A 42 -9.82 -3.97 -16.00
CA SER A 42 -8.98 -3.83 -17.19
C SER A 42 -7.82 -2.86 -16.96
N GLU A 43 -6.74 -2.98 -17.75
CA GLU A 43 -5.54 -2.16 -17.62
C GLU A 43 -5.85 -0.66 -17.83
N VAL A 44 -6.83 -0.37 -18.69
CA VAL A 44 -7.35 0.99 -18.95
C VAL A 44 -8.15 1.46 -17.73
N ASP A 45 -9.14 0.68 -17.30
CA ASP A 45 -9.98 1.04 -16.17
C ASP A 45 -9.16 1.19 -14.89
N PHE A 46 -8.17 0.33 -14.67
CA PHE A 46 -7.29 0.35 -13.50
C PHE A 46 -6.55 1.68 -13.42
N GLN A 47 -5.92 2.11 -14.51
CA GLN A 47 -5.24 3.41 -14.56
C GLN A 47 -6.21 4.57 -14.40
N ASP A 48 -7.38 4.52 -15.04
CA ASP A 48 -8.38 5.60 -14.94
C ASP A 48 -9.00 5.68 -13.53
N ASN A 49 -9.15 4.54 -12.86
CA ASN A 49 -9.56 4.48 -11.47
C ASN A 49 -8.50 5.10 -10.55
N LEU A 50 -7.22 4.78 -10.75
CA LEU A 50 -6.12 5.39 -10.00
C LEU A 50 -6.02 6.91 -10.26
N ARG A 51 -6.14 7.36 -11.52
CA ARG A 51 -6.22 8.80 -11.86
C ARG A 51 -7.35 9.49 -11.13
N SER A 52 -8.51 8.84 -11.07
CA SER A 52 -9.69 9.36 -10.39
C SER A 52 -9.48 9.44 -8.87
N LEU A 53 -8.82 8.44 -8.26
CA LEU A 53 -8.48 8.47 -6.83
C LEU A 53 -7.51 9.60 -6.51
N VAL A 54 -6.47 9.77 -7.33
CA VAL A 54 -5.50 10.86 -7.22
C VAL A 54 -6.17 12.22 -7.38
N SER A 55 -7.04 12.36 -8.38
CA SER A 55 -7.79 13.61 -8.63
C SER A 55 -8.70 13.95 -7.45
N LEU A 56 -9.44 12.97 -6.92
CA LEU A 56 -10.27 13.14 -5.73
C LEU A 56 -9.43 13.60 -4.52
N ALA A 57 -8.31 12.92 -4.22
CA ALA A 57 -7.43 13.30 -3.12
C ALA A 57 -6.86 14.73 -3.29
N ARG A 58 -6.44 15.10 -4.51
CA ARG A 58 -5.97 16.45 -4.84
C ARG A 58 -7.05 17.53 -4.76
N SER A 59 -8.32 17.16 -4.88
CA SER A 59 -9.46 18.10 -4.81
C SER A 59 -9.92 18.41 -3.39
N LEU A 60 -9.40 17.70 -2.37
CA LEU A 60 -9.77 17.95 -0.97
C LEU A 60 -9.35 19.37 -0.53
N PRO A 61 -10.05 20.00 0.43
CA PRO A 61 -9.66 21.32 0.95
C PRO A 61 -8.22 21.35 1.51
N SER A 62 -7.75 20.21 1.99
CA SER A 62 -6.38 20.01 2.44
C SER A 62 -5.81 18.73 1.82
N PRO A 63 -5.26 18.81 0.59
CA PRO A 63 -4.75 17.65 -0.12
C PRO A 63 -3.58 16.99 0.62
N PRO A 64 -3.56 15.64 0.75
CA PRO A 64 -2.40 14.93 1.27
C PRO A 64 -1.29 14.83 0.22
N GLU A 65 -0.06 14.56 0.66
CA GLU A 65 0.94 13.97 -0.23
C GLU A 65 0.49 12.56 -0.63
N ILE A 66 0.68 12.19 -1.90
CA ILE A 66 0.19 10.91 -2.44
C ILE A 66 1.37 10.06 -2.88
N VAL A 67 1.41 8.83 -2.39
CA VAL A 67 2.41 7.81 -2.78
C VAL A 67 1.67 6.62 -3.36
N LEU A 68 2.03 6.22 -4.58
CA LEU A 68 1.53 4.97 -5.13
C LEU A 68 2.43 3.82 -4.69
N ILE A 69 1.86 2.63 -4.51
CA ILE A 69 2.62 1.41 -4.21
C ILE A 69 2.24 0.35 -5.25
N THR A 70 3.24 -0.24 -5.90
CA THR A 70 3.02 -1.34 -6.86
C THR A 70 2.52 -2.58 -6.13
N CYS A 71 1.70 -3.43 -6.77
CA CYS A 71 1.40 -4.74 -6.18
C CYS A 71 2.69 -5.56 -5.99
N PRO A 72 2.81 -6.39 -4.95
CA PRO A 72 3.97 -7.26 -4.78
C PRO A 72 4.10 -8.28 -5.93
N PRO A 73 5.24 -8.99 -6.05
CA PRO A 73 5.35 -10.09 -7.00
C PRO A 73 4.36 -11.21 -6.65
N PHE A 74 3.97 -12.00 -7.64
CA PHE A 74 3.03 -13.11 -7.46
C PHE A 74 3.69 -14.44 -7.81
N SER A 75 3.41 -15.48 -7.03
CA SER A 75 3.82 -16.86 -7.31
C SER A 75 2.59 -17.77 -7.40
N ALA A 76 2.26 -18.19 -8.63
CA ALA A 76 1.17 -19.14 -8.87
C ALA A 76 1.41 -20.47 -8.13
N GLU A 77 2.65 -20.94 -8.12
CA GLU A 77 3.01 -22.20 -7.46
C GLU A 77 2.74 -22.17 -5.95
N LEU A 78 3.20 -21.13 -5.24
CA LEU A 78 2.96 -21.01 -3.79
C LEU A 78 1.46 -20.80 -3.49
N TRP A 79 0.77 -20.07 -4.35
CA TRP A 79 -0.67 -19.84 -4.19
C TRP A 79 -1.47 -21.12 -4.37
N ASP A 80 -1.15 -21.92 -5.39
CA ASP A 80 -1.77 -23.22 -5.62
C ASP A 80 -1.48 -24.19 -4.45
N GLN A 81 -0.25 -24.16 -3.90
CA GLN A 81 0.12 -24.94 -2.71
C GLN A 81 -0.68 -24.52 -1.47
N GLU A 82 -0.82 -23.21 -1.23
CA GLU A 82 -1.61 -22.66 -0.12
C GLU A 82 -3.08 -23.08 -0.23
N LEU A 83 -3.69 -22.91 -1.42
CA LEU A 83 -5.09 -23.31 -1.66
C LEU A 83 -5.29 -24.81 -1.48
N ALA A 84 -4.38 -25.63 -2.01
CA ALA A 84 -4.42 -27.09 -1.84
C ALA A 84 -4.30 -27.49 -0.36
N SER A 85 -3.46 -26.81 0.42
CA SER A 85 -3.31 -27.07 1.86
C SER A 85 -4.60 -26.83 2.65
N ARG A 86 -5.47 -25.95 2.14
CA ARG A 86 -6.79 -25.62 2.70
C ARG A 86 -7.93 -26.45 2.12
N GLY A 87 -7.63 -27.38 1.21
CA GLY A 87 -8.64 -28.17 0.51
C GLY A 87 -9.50 -27.35 -0.47
N ILE A 88 -9.00 -26.20 -0.93
CA ILE A 88 -9.68 -25.32 -1.87
C ILE A 88 -9.25 -25.69 -3.29
N VAL A 89 -10.22 -25.95 -4.16
CA VAL A 89 -9.97 -26.13 -5.59
C VAL A 89 -9.96 -24.77 -6.26
N VAL A 90 -8.90 -24.46 -7.00
CA VAL A 90 -8.76 -23.20 -7.73
C VAL A 90 -9.86 -23.08 -8.77
N ASP A 91 -10.67 -22.02 -8.69
CA ASP A 91 -11.60 -21.67 -9.75
C ASP A 91 -10.79 -21.21 -10.98
N ALA A 92 -11.07 -21.79 -12.15
CA ALA A 92 -10.44 -21.40 -13.41
C ALA A 92 -10.68 -19.92 -13.78
N ASN A 93 -11.66 -19.26 -13.14
CA ASN A 93 -11.90 -17.83 -13.28
C ASN A 93 -11.04 -16.96 -12.35
N GLU A 94 -10.39 -17.53 -11.32
CA GLU A 94 -9.64 -16.81 -10.28
C GLU A 94 -8.11 -16.89 -10.46
N VAL A 95 -7.65 -17.28 -11.64
CA VAL A 95 -6.23 -17.43 -11.96
C VAL A 95 -5.52 -16.08 -11.99
N ARG A 96 -4.40 -15.96 -11.27
CA ARG A 96 -3.43 -14.85 -11.35
C ARG A 96 -2.12 -15.39 -11.92
N THR A 97 -1.31 -14.53 -12.53
CA THR A 97 0.03 -14.91 -13.01
C THR A 97 1.07 -13.86 -12.64
N ALA A 98 2.33 -14.28 -12.60
CA ALA A 98 3.45 -13.39 -12.29
C ALA A 98 3.58 -12.27 -13.34
N GLU A 99 3.31 -12.58 -14.61
CA GLU A 99 3.37 -11.65 -15.73
C GLU A 99 2.34 -10.52 -15.58
N ARG A 100 1.10 -10.86 -15.18
CA ARG A 100 0.06 -9.85 -14.95
C ARG A 100 0.35 -9.01 -13.71
N ALA A 101 0.88 -9.60 -12.65
CA ALA A 101 1.33 -8.83 -11.48
C ALA A 101 2.44 -7.84 -11.88
N ALA A 102 3.40 -8.26 -12.70
CA ALA A 102 4.45 -7.38 -13.22
C ALA A 102 3.90 -6.28 -14.13
N GLU A 103 2.94 -6.60 -15.01
CA GLU A 103 2.25 -5.64 -15.86
C GLU A 103 1.54 -4.56 -15.03
N TYR A 104 0.76 -4.93 -14.01
CA TYR A 104 0.04 -3.96 -13.18
C TYR A 104 0.99 -3.12 -12.32
N ALA A 105 2.13 -3.68 -11.90
CA ALA A 105 3.19 -2.91 -11.28
C ALA A 105 3.78 -1.85 -12.25
N GLU A 106 4.00 -2.20 -13.53
CA GLU A 106 4.43 -1.24 -14.56
C GLU A 106 3.39 -0.14 -14.82
N LEU A 107 2.09 -0.47 -14.79
CA LEU A 107 1.03 0.53 -14.91
C LEU A 107 1.10 1.57 -13.77
N VAL A 108 1.34 1.11 -12.54
CA VAL A 108 1.51 1.99 -11.37
C VAL A 108 2.78 2.84 -11.50
N ARG A 109 3.93 2.25 -11.89
CA ARG A 109 5.18 2.99 -12.15
C ARG A 109 4.99 4.09 -13.20
N SER A 110 4.40 3.72 -14.33
CA SER A 110 4.15 4.61 -15.45
C SER A 110 3.20 5.74 -15.07
N LEU A 111 2.14 5.43 -14.30
CA LEU A 111 1.20 6.42 -13.82
C LEU A 111 1.84 7.39 -12.82
N GLY A 112 2.68 6.88 -11.90
CA GLY A 112 3.44 7.71 -10.97
C GLY A 112 4.29 8.74 -11.71
N LYS A 113 5.05 8.30 -12.72
CA LYS A 113 5.81 9.19 -13.60
C LYS A 113 4.93 10.21 -14.32
N ALA A 114 3.82 9.76 -14.92
CA ALA A 114 2.92 10.63 -15.68
C ALA A 114 2.24 11.71 -14.83
N LEU A 115 1.91 11.41 -13.56
CA LEU A 115 1.24 12.32 -12.65
C LEU A 115 2.18 13.10 -11.72
N GLY A 116 3.49 12.89 -11.84
CA GLY A 116 4.50 13.47 -10.95
C GLY A 116 4.35 13.02 -9.50
N LEU A 117 4.00 11.75 -9.28
CA LEU A 117 3.84 11.14 -7.96
C LEU A 117 5.01 10.21 -7.64
N SER A 118 5.38 10.17 -6.36
CA SER A 118 6.34 9.18 -5.86
C SER A 118 5.71 7.78 -5.84
N VAL A 119 6.53 6.78 -6.14
CA VAL A 119 6.12 5.37 -6.17
C VAL A 119 7.05 4.56 -5.27
N VAL A 120 6.46 3.77 -4.37
CA VAL A 120 7.16 2.68 -3.68
C VAL A 120 6.98 1.42 -4.52
N ASP A 121 8.07 0.89 -5.06
CA ASP A 121 8.03 -0.30 -5.88
C ASP A 121 8.14 -1.58 -5.04
N ALA A 122 7.03 -2.00 -4.42
CA ALA A 122 6.99 -3.22 -3.64
C ALA A 122 7.31 -4.46 -4.48
N HIS A 123 6.92 -4.47 -5.77
CA HIS A 123 7.26 -5.53 -6.71
C HIS A 123 8.78 -5.72 -6.81
N GLU A 124 9.49 -4.68 -7.24
CA GLU A 124 10.93 -4.76 -7.44
C GLU A 124 11.68 -4.94 -6.11
N ALA A 125 11.25 -4.26 -5.05
CA ALA A 125 11.92 -4.34 -3.75
C ALA A 125 11.91 -5.75 -3.17
N ILE A 126 10.74 -6.42 -3.18
CA ILE A 126 10.63 -7.80 -2.71
C ILE A 126 11.40 -8.75 -3.63
N ASP A 127 11.27 -8.59 -4.96
CA ASP A 127 11.97 -9.45 -5.91
C ASP A 127 13.49 -9.37 -5.78
N ARG A 128 14.03 -8.16 -5.66
CA ARG A 128 15.47 -7.91 -5.47
C ARG A 128 16.01 -8.60 -4.22
N VAL A 129 15.33 -8.46 -3.08
CA VAL A 129 15.76 -9.09 -1.82
C VAL A 129 15.67 -10.61 -1.93
N ALA A 130 14.60 -11.13 -2.53
CA ALA A 130 14.40 -12.57 -2.72
C ALA A 130 15.50 -13.20 -3.61
N VAL A 131 15.92 -12.52 -4.68
CA VAL A 131 16.98 -13.00 -5.59
C VAL A 131 18.35 -13.05 -4.91
N VAL A 132 18.68 -12.08 -4.06
CA VAL A 132 19.99 -12.01 -3.37
C VAL A 132 20.24 -13.20 -2.45
N GLU A 133 19.18 -13.88 -1.97
CA GLU A 133 19.29 -15.05 -1.10
C GLU A 133 19.66 -16.36 -1.84
N GLY A 134 19.87 -16.30 -3.17
CA GLY A 134 20.39 -17.43 -3.96
C GLY A 134 19.37 -18.53 -4.27
N LYS A 135 18.09 -18.28 -3.97
CA LYS A 135 16.98 -19.18 -4.31
C LYS A 135 16.45 -18.90 -5.72
N LEU A 136 15.97 -19.94 -6.40
CA LEU A 136 15.42 -19.86 -7.76
C LEU A 136 13.90 -20.09 -7.75
N GLY A 137 13.23 -19.68 -8.83
CA GLY A 137 11.80 -19.94 -9.01
C GLY A 137 10.94 -19.28 -7.94
N SER A 138 9.91 -20.01 -7.48
CA SER A 138 8.98 -19.59 -6.43
C SER A 138 9.60 -19.59 -5.02
N GLU A 139 10.61 -20.44 -4.79
CA GLU A 139 11.21 -20.66 -3.47
C GLU A 139 11.81 -19.38 -2.86
N LYS A 140 12.26 -18.45 -3.72
CA LYS A 140 12.80 -17.15 -3.31
C LYS A 140 11.78 -16.29 -2.56
N TYR A 141 10.49 -16.49 -2.81
CA TYR A 141 9.44 -15.68 -2.19
C TYR A 141 8.92 -16.25 -0.88
N VAL A 142 9.11 -17.54 -0.58
CA VAL A 142 8.51 -18.21 0.60
C VAL A 142 8.75 -17.47 1.92
N LYS A 143 9.94 -16.89 2.08
CA LYS A 143 10.31 -16.15 3.30
C LYS A 143 9.53 -14.84 3.48
N TYR A 144 9.10 -14.21 2.39
CA TYR A 144 8.52 -12.86 2.36
C TYR A 144 7.03 -12.86 2.02
N MET A 145 6.60 -13.83 1.22
CA MET A 145 5.25 -14.03 0.71
C MET A 145 4.96 -15.54 0.73
N PRO A 146 4.67 -16.12 1.91
CA PRO A 146 4.62 -17.57 2.09
C PRO A 146 3.56 -18.26 1.25
N ASP A 147 2.46 -17.57 0.93
CA ASP A 147 1.40 -18.03 0.04
C ASP A 147 1.58 -17.57 -1.41
N GLY A 148 2.64 -16.84 -1.74
CA GLY A 148 2.87 -16.29 -3.07
C GLY A 148 2.01 -15.09 -3.45
N LEU A 149 1.21 -14.54 -2.53
CA LEU A 149 0.34 -13.38 -2.79
C LEU A 149 0.48 -12.29 -1.71
N HIS A 150 0.40 -12.67 -0.44
CA HIS A 150 0.40 -11.73 0.69
C HIS A 150 1.78 -11.64 1.32
N PRO A 151 2.37 -10.43 1.42
CA PRO A 151 3.56 -10.22 2.22
C PRO A 151 3.30 -10.57 3.70
N ASN A 152 4.23 -11.30 4.31
CA ASN A 152 4.28 -11.48 5.76
C ASN A 152 5.02 -10.31 6.43
N GLU A 153 5.36 -10.43 7.71
CA GLU A 153 6.09 -9.40 8.45
C GLU A 153 7.44 -9.02 7.83
N LEU A 154 8.14 -9.96 7.19
CA LEU A 154 9.41 -9.70 6.52
C LEU A 154 9.18 -9.00 5.18
N GLY A 155 8.17 -9.41 4.42
CA GLY A 155 7.78 -8.73 3.18
C GLY A 155 7.30 -7.29 3.44
N TYR A 156 6.45 -7.08 4.46
CA TYR A 156 6.03 -5.75 4.88
C TYR A 156 7.17 -4.88 5.38
N ARG A 157 8.18 -5.46 6.05
CA ARG A 157 9.39 -4.71 6.46
C ARG A 157 10.10 -4.10 5.26
N ILE A 158 10.28 -4.85 4.17
CA ILE A 158 10.90 -4.34 2.94
C ILE A 158 10.11 -3.15 2.39
N VAL A 159 8.79 -3.30 2.24
CA VAL A 159 7.93 -2.23 1.69
C VAL A 159 7.93 -1.00 2.61
N THR A 160 7.91 -1.20 3.93
CA THR A 160 7.95 -0.12 4.91
C THR A 160 9.27 0.62 4.83
N GLU A 161 10.41 -0.06 4.82
CA GLU A 161 11.74 0.57 4.69
C GLU A 161 11.86 1.40 3.40
N GLU A 162 11.30 0.94 2.28
CA GLU A 162 11.28 1.73 1.04
C GLU A 162 10.37 2.96 1.15
N LEU A 163 9.22 2.84 1.81
CA LEU A 163 8.34 3.98 2.09
C LEU A 163 9.01 4.99 3.03
N GLU A 164 9.70 4.52 4.07
CA GLU A 164 10.44 5.35 5.02
C GLU A 164 11.54 6.17 4.31
N LYS A 165 12.36 5.51 3.49
CA LYS A 165 13.40 6.18 2.66
C LYS A 165 12.78 7.23 1.75
N LEU A 166 11.66 6.90 1.10
CA LEU A 166 10.95 7.83 0.22
C LEU A 166 10.41 9.04 0.99
N ILE A 167 9.79 8.83 2.15
CA ILE A 167 9.30 9.93 3.00
C ILE A 167 10.47 10.81 3.45
N GLN A 168 11.57 10.22 3.89
CA GLN A 168 12.73 10.95 4.37
C GLN A 168 13.34 11.86 3.27
N VAL A 169 13.41 11.36 2.04
CA VAL A 169 14.01 12.10 0.90
C VAL A 169 13.04 13.08 0.27
N THR A 170 11.80 12.67 0.01
CA THR A 170 10.82 13.46 -0.77
C THR A 170 9.91 14.31 0.11
N TYR A 171 9.52 13.80 1.27
CA TYR A 171 8.57 14.46 2.19
C TYR A 171 9.14 14.61 3.61
N PRO A 172 10.34 15.21 3.78
CA PRO A 172 11.05 15.18 5.06
C PRO A 172 10.26 15.78 6.23
N LYS A 173 9.31 16.70 5.96
CA LYS A 173 8.39 17.29 6.95
C LYS A 173 7.32 16.32 7.48
N LEU A 174 7.19 15.14 6.88
CA LEU A 174 6.29 14.06 7.28
C LEU A 174 7.03 12.90 7.96
N PHE A 175 8.37 12.95 8.00
CA PHE A 175 9.19 11.94 8.67
C PHE A 175 9.03 12.06 10.19
N TRP A 176 8.89 10.95 10.91
CA TRP A 176 8.50 10.97 12.32
C TRP A 176 9.46 11.75 13.24
N GLU A 177 10.75 11.82 12.90
CA GLU A 177 11.73 12.59 13.67
C GLU A 177 11.58 14.12 13.51
N THR A 178 10.92 14.58 12.45
CA THR A 178 10.71 16.01 12.17
C THR A 178 9.32 16.50 12.55
N LEU A 179 8.40 15.58 12.85
CA LEU A 179 7.04 15.93 13.25
C LEU A 179 7.04 16.61 14.62
N PRO A 180 6.36 17.76 14.76
CA PRO A 180 6.22 18.38 16.07
C PRO A 180 5.36 17.51 16.98
N GLN A 181 5.68 17.50 18.27
CA GLN A 181 4.79 16.94 19.28
C GLN A 181 3.46 17.71 19.25
N VAL A 182 2.34 16.96 19.19
CA VAL A 182 0.99 17.56 19.18
C VAL A 182 0.68 18.20 20.55
N PHE A 183 1.24 17.63 21.62
CA PHE A 183 1.08 18.09 22.99
C PHE A 183 2.46 18.29 23.64
N PRO A 184 2.56 19.13 24.69
CA PRO A 184 3.81 19.28 25.43
C PRO A 184 4.33 17.95 25.99
N ALA A 185 5.65 17.84 26.15
CA ALA A 185 6.25 16.72 26.86
C ALA A 185 5.80 16.72 28.34
N TRP A 186 5.84 15.55 28.99
CA TRP A 186 5.31 15.37 30.35
C TRP A 186 5.96 16.29 31.40
N ASP A 187 7.22 16.68 31.19
CA ASP A 187 8.01 17.58 32.03
C ASP A 187 7.76 19.08 31.75
N GLN A 188 7.10 19.39 30.64
CA GLN A 188 6.67 20.73 30.25
C GLN A 188 5.24 21.06 30.72
N VAL A 189 4.51 20.07 31.24
CA VAL A 189 3.17 20.27 31.82
C VAL A 189 3.33 20.90 33.22
N PRO A 190 2.77 22.10 33.49
CA PRO A 190 2.90 22.71 34.82
C PRO A 190 2.33 21.81 35.92
N LYS A 191 3.01 21.73 37.06
CA LYS A 191 2.52 20.96 38.23
C LYS A 191 1.14 21.47 38.65
N GLY A 192 0.17 20.56 38.71
CA GLY A 192 -1.23 20.87 39.03
C GLY A 192 -2.08 21.36 37.84
N ALA A 193 -1.54 21.42 36.62
CA ALA A 193 -2.28 21.82 35.41
C ALA A 193 -3.23 20.73 34.88
N LEU A 194 -3.03 19.48 35.27
CA LEU A 194 -4.03 18.44 35.10
C LEU A 194 -5.17 18.76 36.09
N GLY A 195 -6.19 19.48 35.60
CA GLY A 195 -7.32 19.94 36.41
C GLY A 195 -7.99 18.80 37.19
N LYS A 196 -8.85 19.14 38.16
CA LYS A 196 -9.51 18.22 39.11
C LYS A 196 -10.23 17.00 38.48
N LYS A 197 -10.39 16.94 37.16
CA LYS A 197 -10.93 15.78 36.40
C LYS A 197 -9.94 14.62 36.21
N PHE A 198 -8.63 14.82 36.43
CA PHE A 198 -7.59 13.81 36.19
C PHE A 198 -6.97 13.24 37.47
N LEU A 199 -7.33 13.78 38.63
CA LEU A 199 -6.96 13.21 39.92
C LEU A 199 -8.08 12.23 40.32
N LYS A 200 -7.80 10.92 40.31
CA LYS A 200 -8.63 9.97 41.05
C LYS A 200 -8.58 10.38 42.52
N VAL A 201 -9.76 10.65 43.10
CA VAL A 201 -9.98 10.84 44.54
C VAL A 201 -9.54 9.58 45.27
#